data_AF-A0A2H6ANZ9-F1
#
_entry.id   AF-A0A2H6ANZ9-F1
#
_cell.length_a   1.000
_cell.length_b   1.000
_cell.length_c   1.000
_cell.angle_alpha   90.00
_cell.angle_beta   90.00
_cell.angle_gamma   90.00
#
_symmetry.space_group_name_H-M   'P 1'
#
loop_
_entity.id
_entity.type
_entity.pdbx_description
1 polymer ?
#
loop_
_entity_poly.entity_id
_entity_poly.type
_entity_poly.pdbx_seq_one_letter_code
_entity_poly.pdbx_strand_id
1 'polypeptide(L)'
;MRISKTVQETEGVRKAVVVMATDKAKFALESAGLLTPEIKEATGSDLVMVVEADSEELADKVIARMEELVSMDISKDVKKTSDLLNQKVTVINIGLEIFKEALEQQGVEVVHVDWQVPAGGDTRLVNILKKLY
;
A
#
# COMPACT_ATOMS: atom_id res chain seq x y z
N MET A 1 5.46 -2.27 -6.51
CA MET A 1 5.33 -3.55 -7.24
C MET A 1 5.34 -3.26 -8.73
N ARG A 2 6.21 -3.90 -9.53
CA ARG A 2 6.31 -3.70 -11.00
C ARG A 2 5.55 -4.82 -11.70
N ILE A 3 4.24 -4.64 -11.88
CA ILE A 3 3.40 -5.51 -12.73
C ILE A 3 3.73 -5.29 -14.22
N SER A 4 4.33 -4.14 -14.54
CA SER A 4 4.69 -3.75 -15.91
C SER A 4 5.71 -4.66 -16.62
N LYS A 5 6.43 -5.53 -15.89
CA LYS A 5 7.51 -6.33 -16.49
C LYS A 5 7.07 -7.73 -16.94
N THR A 6 6.04 -8.31 -16.32
CA THR A 6 5.66 -9.71 -16.59
C THR A 6 4.72 -9.86 -17.79
N VAL A 7 4.03 -8.79 -18.20
CA VAL A 7 3.10 -8.82 -19.35
C VAL A 7 3.82 -8.46 -20.68
N GLN A 8 5.04 -7.92 -20.62
CA GLN A 8 5.84 -7.58 -21.81
C GLN A 8 6.51 -8.79 -22.48
N GLU A 9 6.38 -10.01 -21.94
CA GLU A 9 7.06 -11.21 -22.46
C GLU A 9 6.20 -12.04 -23.42
N THR A 10 5.04 -11.53 -23.84
CA THR A 10 4.21 -12.19 -24.88
C THR A 10 4.49 -11.54 -26.24
N GLU A 11 4.94 -12.32 -27.23
CA GLU A 11 5.15 -11.84 -28.60
C GLU A 11 3.88 -11.16 -29.13
N GLY A 12 4.03 -9.94 -29.65
CA GLY A 12 2.94 -9.15 -30.24
C GLY A 12 2.22 -8.18 -29.29
N VAL A 13 2.64 -8.05 -28.04
CA VAL A 13 2.10 -7.05 -27.08
C VAL A 13 3.07 -5.88 -26.94
N ARG A 14 2.68 -4.69 -27.43
CA ARG A 14 3.53 -3.49 -27.42
C ARG A 14 3.50 -2.78 -26.07
N LYS A 15 2.32 -2.67 -25.46
CA LYS A 15 2.11 -2.05 -24.14
C LYS A 15 0.95 -2.73 -23.42
N ALA A 16 1.12 -2.97 -22.13
CA ALA A 16 0.04 -3.43 -21.26
C ALA A 16 0.16 -2.76 -19.89
N VAL A 17 -0.90 -2.09 -19.45
CA VAL A 17 -0.90 -1.28 -18.22
C VAL A 17 -2.21 -1.51 -17.47
N VAL A 18 -2.11 -1.69 -16.14
CA VAL A 18 -3.24 -1.69 -15.21
C VAL A 18 -3.04 -0.58 -14.19
N VAL A 19 -4.00 0.34 -14.07
CA VAL A 19 -3.96 1.46 -13.13
C VAL A 19 -5.37 1.81 -12.67
N MET A 20 -5.49 2.41 -11.48
CA MET A 20 -6.74 3.09 -11.09
C MET A 20 -6.87 4.40 -11.86
N ALA A 21 -8.07 4.76 -12.31
CA ALA A 21 -8.37 5.95 -13.10
C ALA A 21 -8.33 7.28 -12.29
N THR A 22 -7.29 7.43 -11.47
CA THR A 22 -6.93 8.70 -10.84
C THR A 22 -6.51 9.74 -11.89
N ASP A 23 -6.65 11.02 -11.59
CA ASP A 23 -6.27 12.10 -12.52
C ASP A 23 -4.80 12.00 -12.95
N LYS A 24 -3.91 11.62 -12.02
CA LYS A 24 -2.50 11.39 -12.30
C LYS A 24 -2.29 10.23 -13.29
N ALA A 25 -3.06 9.15 -13.16
CA ALA A 25 -2.97 8.02 -14.07
C ALA A 25 -3.53 8.38 -15.46
N LYS A 26 -4.67 9.08 -15.53
CA LYS A 26 -5.24 9.56 -16.80
C LYS A 26 -4.24 10.44 -17.57
N PHE A 27 -3.57 11.36 -16.87
CA PHE A 27 -2.52 12.20 -17.46
C PHE A 27 -1.33 11.38 -17.99
N ALA A 28 -0.92 10.33 -17.27
CA ALA A 28 0.14 9.43 -17.71
C ALA A 28 -0.28 8.61 -18.95
N LEU A 29 -1.54 8.18 -19.02
CA LEU A 29 -2.10 7.48 -20.18
C LEU A 29 -2.20 8.39 -21.40
N GLU A 30 -2.58 9.66 -21.22
CA GLU A 30 -2.58 10.68 -22.27
C GLU A 30 -1.19 10.85 -22.90
N SER A 31 -0.17 11.04 -22.04
CA SER A 31 1.22 11.19 -22.47
C SER A 31 1.77 9.95 -23.18
N ALA A 32 1.23 8.77 -22.87
CA ALA A 32 1.60 7.51 -23.49
C ALA A 32 0.82 7.18 -24.78
N GLY A 33 -0.16 8.02 -25.17
CA GLY A 33 -1.04 7.81 -26.33
C GLY A 33 -2.10 6.73 -26.11
N LEU A 34 -2.44 6.44 -24.86
CA LEU A 34 -3.32 5.33 -24.45
C LEU A 34 -4.66 5.81 -23.89
N LEU A 35 -4.98 7.10 -24.02
CA LEU A 35 -6.20 7.68 -23.49
C LEU A 35 -7.36 7.52 -24.48
N THR A 36 -8.38 6.77 -24.10
CA THR A 36 -9.63 6.64 -24.86
C THR A 36 -10.76 7.47 -24.21
N PRO A 37 -11.86 7.77 -24.93
CA PRO A 37 -13.02 8.48 -24.35
C PRO A 37 -13.57 7.79 -23.09
N GLU A 38 -13.58 6.47 -23.06
CA GLU A 38 -14.07 5.66 -21.93
C GLU A 38 -13.19 5.86 -20.69
N ILE A 39 -11.87 5.94 -20.88
CA ILE A 39 -10.91 6.19 -19.78
C ILE A 39 -11.04 7.62 -19.22
N LYS A 40 -11.44 8.59 -20.06
CA LYS A 40 -11.66 9.97 -19.59
C LYS A 40 -12.82 10.05 -18.61
N GLU A 41 -13.90 9.30 -18.87
CA GLU A 41 -15.11 9.27 -18.04
C GLU A 41 -14.95 8.43 -16.76
N ALA A 42 -14.01 7.48 -16.74
CA ALA A 42 -13.73 6.65 -15.57
C ALA A 42 -13.39 7.47 -14.31
N THR A 43 -13.80 7.01 -13.14
CA THR A 43 -13.58 7.68 -11.85
C THR A 43 -12.36 7.11 -11.12
N GLY A 44 -11.85 7.81 -10.09
CA GLY A 44 -10.65 7.39 -9.35
C GLY A 44 -10.74 6.01 -8.68
N SER A 45 -11.95 5.46 -8.51
CA SER A 45 -12.19 4.11 -8.01
C SER A 45 -12.18 3.02 -9.09
N ASP A 46 -12.22 3.39 -10.37
CA ASP A 46 -12.33 2.45 -11.47
C ASP A 46 -10.95 1.90 -11.85
N LEU A 47 -10.90 0.59 -12.10
CA LEU A 47 -9.72 -0.09 -12.59
C LEU A 47 -9.71 -0.01 -14.12
N VAL A 48 -8.66 0.58 -14.69
CA VAL A 48 -8.48 0.68 -16.13
C VAL A 48 -7.35 -0.25 -16.55
N MET A 49 -7.64 -1.09 -17.55
CA MET A 49 -6.68 -1.98 -18.20
C MET A 49 -6.57 -1.55 -19.66
N VAL A 50 -5.34 -1.27 -20.11
CA VAL A 50 -5.07 -0.91 -21.51
C VAL A 50 -4.04 -1.85 -22.08
N VAL A 51 -4.37 -2.47 -23.22
CA VAL A 51 -3.50 -3.39 -23.95
C VAL A 51 -3.41 -2.93 -25.40
N GLU A 52 -2.18 -2.70 -25.86
CA GLU A 52 -1.84 -2.46 -27.25
C GLU A 52 -1.18 -3.73 -27.79
N ALA A 53 -1.87 -4.42 -28.71
CA ALA A 53 -1.41 -5.68 -29.31
C ALA A 53 -1.63 -5.68 -30.82
N ASP A 54 -0.94 -6.58 -31.52
CA ASP A 54 -1.00 -6.70 -32.99
C ASP A 54 -2.31 -7.37 -33.49
N SER A 55 -3.07 -8.00 -32.60
CA SER A 55 -4.39 -8.58 -32.91
C SER A 55 -5.34 -8.49 -31.72
N GLU A 56 -6.64 -8.50 -32.00
CA GLU A 56 -7.71 -8.49 -31.00
C GLU A 56 -7.66 -9.77 -30.13
N GLU A 57 -7.40 -10.93 -30.74
CA GLU A 57 -7.25 -12.22 -30.05
C GLU A 57 -6.11 -12.21 -29.01
N LEU A 58 -5.00 -11.53 -29.32
CA LEU A 58 -3.90 -11.35 -28.37
C LEU A 58 -4.27 -10.38 -27.26
N ALA A 59 -4.98 -9.29 -27.57
CA ALA A 59 -5.43 -8.33 -26.57
C ALA A 59 -6.36 -9.00 -25.54
N ASP A 60 -7.35 -9.77 -26.00
CA ASP A 60 -8.29 -10.48 -25.13
C ASP A 60 -7.59 -11.49 -24.21
N LYS A 61 -6.63 -12.25 -24.77
CA LYS A 61 -5.84 -13.22 -24.00
C LYS A 61 -5.03 -12.54 -22.89
N VAL A 62 -4.47 -11.36 -23.17
CA VAL A 62 -3.70 -10.58 -22.20
C VAL A 62 -4.60 -9.99 -21.14
N ILE A 63 -5.76 -9.42 -21.52
CA ILE A 63 -6.74 -8.86 -20.59
C ILE A 63 -7.20 -9.94 -19.61
N ALA A 64 -7.60 -11.11 -20.10
CA ALA A 64 -8.01 -12.23 -19.24
C ALA A 64 -6.91 -12.65 -18.26
N ARG A 65 -5.64 -12.65 -18.71
CA ARG A 65 -4.50 -12.95 -17.84
C ARG A 65 -4.27 -11.89 -16.77
N MET A 66 -4.46 -10.62 -17.11
CA MET A 66 -4.35 -9.50 -16.18
C MET A 66 -5.46 -9.52 -15.13
N GLU A 67 -6.69 -9.82 -15.51
CA GLU A 67 -7.83 -10.00 -14.59
C GLU A 67 -7.54 -11.09 -13.55
N GLU A 68 -7.01 -12.23 -13.99
CA GLU A 68 -6.64 -13.32 -13.08
C GLU A 68 -5.60 -12.85 -12.05
N LEU A 69 -4.57 -12.12 -12.48
CA LEU A 69 -3.53 -11.60 -11.57
C LEU A 69 -4.10 -10.60 -10.56
N VAL A 70 -4.95 -9.67 -11.01
CA VAL A 70 -5.58 -8.69 -10.13
C VAL A 70 -6.47 -9.38 -9.09
N SER A 71 -7.24 -10.39 -9.49
CA SER A 71 -8.09 -11.15 -8.56
C SER A 71 -7.28 -11.89 -7.49
N MET A 72 -6.12 -12.45 -7.87
CA MET A 72 -5.22 -13.14 -6.95
C MET A 72 -4.56 -12.19 -5.96
N ASP A 73 -4.21 -10.97 -6.37
CA ASP A 73 -3.61 -9.99 -5.45
C ASP A 73 -4.65 -9.38 -4.51
N ILE A 74 -5.87 -9.07 -5.00
CA ILE A 74 -6.97 -8.60 -4.14
C ILE A 74 -7.32 -9.65 -3.09
N SER A 75 -7.43 -10.93 -3.47
CA SER A 75 -7.74 -12.00 -2.51
C SER A 75 -6.63 -12.18 -1.46
N LYS A 76 -5.35 -11.97 -1.81
CA LYS A 76 -4.24 -11.98 -0.85
C LYS A 76 -4.27 -10.79 0.09
N ASP A 77 -4.53 -9.58 -0.42
CA ASP A 77 -4.58 -8.37 0.41
C ASP A 77 -5.79 -8.38 1.36
N VAL A 78 -6.96 -8.84 0.91
CA VAL A 78 -8.12 -9.03 1.78
C VAL A 78 -7.79 -10.04 2.87
N LYS A 79 -7.20 -11.19 2.53
CA LYS A 79 -6.81 -12.20 3.52
C LYS A 79 -5.82 -11.65 4.54
N LYS A 80 -4.78 -10.94 4.09
CA LYS A 80 -3.79 -10.31 4.97
C LYS A 80 -4.41 -9.24 5.88
N THR A 81 -5.32 -8.43 5.36
CA THR A 81 -6.00 -7.38 6.15
C THR A 81 -6.95 -8.00 7.16
N SER A 82 -7.72 -9.01 6.79
CA SER A 82 -8.55 -9.79 7.71
C SER A 82 -7.71 -10.46 8.79
N ASP A 83 -6.54 -11.01 8.44
CA ASP A 83 -5.62 -11.61 9.39
C ASP A 83 -5.05 -10.57 10.38
N LEU A 84 -4.77 -9.34 9.91
CA LEU A 84 -4.32 -8.23 10.78
C LEU A 84 -5.43 -7.73 11.71
N LEU A 85 -6.67 -7.63 11.22
CA LEU A 85 -7.82 -7.17 12.01
C LEU A 85 -8.27 -8.20 13.06
N ASN A 86 -8.02 -9.49 12.81
CA ASN A 86 -8.37 -10.58 13.73
C ASN A 86 -7.26 -10.91 14.74
N GLN A 87 -6.13 -10.21 14.71
CA GLN A 87 -5.06 -10.40 15.68
C GLN A 87 -5.34 -9.64 16.98
N LYS A 88 -4.98 -10.26 18.11
CA LYS A 88 -5.01 -9.62 19.42
C LYS A 88 -4.00 -8.47 19.42
N VAL A 89 -4.48 -7.23 19.47
CA VAL A 89 -3.63 -6.04 19.52
C VAL A 89 -2.96 -5.96 20.89
N THR A 90 -1.63 -5.90 20.90
CA THR A 90 -0.82 -5.63 22.10
C THR A 90 -0.27 -4.22 22.00
N VAL A 91 -0.49 -3.40 23.03
CA VAL A 91 -0.04 -2.00 23.07
C VAL A 91 1.20 -1.89 23.95
N ILE A 92 2.21 -1.17 23.49
CA ILE A 92 3.35 -0.77 24.32
C ILE A 92 3.12 0.69 24.76
N ASN A 93 2.78 0.91 26.03
CA ASN A 93 2.60 2.25 26.58
C ASN A 93 3.93 2.79 27.10
N ILE A 94 4.37 3.92 26.55
CA ILE A 94 5.55 4.68 27.01
C ILE A 94 5.07 6.07 27.42
N GLY A 95 5.06 6.38 28.72
CA GLY A 95 4.56 7.66 29.21
C GLY A 95 3.70 7.53 30.46
N LEU A 96 2.57 8.23 30.51
CA LEU A 96 1.74 8.29 31.72
C LEU A 96 0.98 6.97 31.96
N GLU A 97 0.94 6.53 33.22
CA GLU A 97 0.24 5.31 33.64
C GLU A 97 -1.27 5.38 33.37
N ILE A 98 -1.88 6.56 33.38
CA ILE A 98 -3.31 6.74 33.10
C ILE A 98 -3.72 6.20 31.72
N PHE A 99 -2.81 6.18 30.74
CA PHE A 99 -3.08 5.60 29.42
C PHE A 99 -3.05 4.08 29.43
N LYS A 100 -2.17 3.49 30.24
CA LYS A 100 -2.14 2.03 30.46
C LYS A 100 -3.46 1.59 31.10
N GLU A 101 -3.88 2.25 32.17
CA GLU A 101 -5.11 1.90 32.90
C GLU A 101 -6.36 2.01 32.01
N ALA A 102 -6.46 3.07 31.21
CA ALA A 102 -7.57 3.26 30.27
C ALA A 102 -7.67 2.13 29.23
N LEU A 103 -6.52 1.66 28.72
CA LEU A 103 -6.46 0.57 27.75
C LEU A 103 -6.74 -0.80 28.38
N GLU A 104 -6.23 -1.04 29.60
CA GLU A 104 -6.52 -2.27 30.36
C GLU A 104 -8.03 -2.38 30.69
N GLN A 105 -8.69 -1.28 31.04
CA GLN A 105 -10.14 -1.24 31.26
C GLN A 105 -10.94 -1.57 30.00
N GLN A 106 -10.38 -1.31 28.82
CA GLN A 106 -10.97 -1.69 27.52
C GLN A 106 -10.66 -3.14 27.13
N GLY A 107 -9.96 -3.91 27.97
CA GLY A 107 -9.61 -5.30 27.71
C GLY A 107 -8.44 -5.47 26.73
N VAL A 108 -7.67 -4.41 26.48
CA VAL A 108 -6.48 -4.44 25.62
C VAL A 108 -5.27 -4.90 26.43
N GLU A 109 -4.44 -5.77 25.85
CA GLU A 109 -3.18 -6.19 26.48
C GLU A 109 -2.14 -5.08 26.36
N VAL A 110 -1.66 -4.56 27.49
CA VAL A 110 -0.72 -3.44 27.54
C VAL A 110 0.58 -3.84 28.23
N VAL A 111 1.70 -3.59 27.57
CA VAL A 111 3.04 -3.61 28.18
C VAL A 111 3.43 -2.17 28.48
N HIS A 112 3.55 -1.82 29.76
CA HIS A 112 3.99 -0.48 30.14
C HIS A 112 5.51 -0.44 30.31
N VAL A 113 6.15 0.52 29.63
CA VAL A 113 7.57 0.79 29.76
C VAL A 113 7.74 2.06 30.57
N ASP A 114 8.34 1.92 31.74
CA ASP A 114 8.79 3.04 32.57
C ASP A 114 10.04 3.65 31.92
N TRP A 115 9.83 4.64 31.06
CA TRP A 115 10.90 5.34 30.36
C TRP A 115 11.09 6.73 30.95
N GLN A 116 12.33 7.02 31.33
CA GLN A 116 12.74 8.33 31.85
C GLN A 116 13.79 8.95 30.94
N VAL A 117 13.74 10.29 30.81
CA VAL A 117 14.76 11.04 30.07
C VAL A 117 16.12 10.80 30.73
N PRO A 118 17.16 10.42 29.97
CA PRO A 118 18.50 10.23 30.51
C PRO A 118 18.95 11.43 31.34
N ALA A 119 19.61 11.14 32.46
CA ALA A 119 20.05 12.15 33.45
C ALA A 119 18.91 12.97 34.11
N GLY A 120 17.70 12.42 34.16
CA GLY A 120 16.58 13.01 34.92
C GLY A 120 16.12 14.38 34.38
N GLY A 121 16.42 14.67 33.11
CA GLY A 121 16.13 15.98 32.51
C GLY A 121 17.11 17.09 32.89
N ASP A 122 18.20 16.81 33.62
CA ASP A 122 19.25 17.80 33.84
C ASP A 122 19.94 18.13 32.51
N THR A 123 19.62 19.32 32.00
CA THR A 123 20.17 19.84 30.74
C THR A 123 21.70 19.83 30.71
N ARG A 124 22.39 19.99 31.85
CA ARG A 124 23.86 19.92 31.92
C ARG A 124 24.34 18.51 31.64
N LEU A 125 23.77 17.51 32.30
CA LEU A 125 24.13 16.11 32.12
C LEU A 125 23.70 15.58 30.75
N VAL A 126 22.53 15.97 30.24
CA VAL A 126 22.08 15.66 28.87
C VAL A 126 23.08 16.21 27.84
N ASN A 127 23.57 17.43 28.03
CA ASN A 127 24.57 18.03 27.15
C ASN A 127 25.95 17.35 27.23
N ILE A 128 26.30 16.75 28.38
CA ILE A 128 27.51 15.93 28.52
C ILE A 128 27.34 14.59 27.80
N LEU A 129 26.20 13.92 27.99
CA LEU A 129 25.87 12.66 27.32
C LEU A 129 25.86 12.82 25.79
N LYS A 130 25.32 13.92 25.27
CA LYS A 130 25.34 14.28 23.84
C LYS A 130 26.74 14.45 23.24
N LYS A 131 27.78 14.59 24.05
CA LYS A 131 29.18 14.72 23.59
C LYS A 131 29.92 13.38 23.60
N LEU A 132 29.35 12.34 24.21
CA LEU A 132 29.95 11.00 24.33
C LEU A 132 29.45 10.01 23.26
N TYR A 133 28.42 10.38 22.51
CA TYR A 133 27.88 9.70 21.33
C TYR A 133 27.87 10.68 20.16
#